data_AF-A0A8H4XUD6-F1
#
_entry.id   AF-A0A8H4XUD6-F1
#
_cell.length_a   1.000
_cell.length_b   1.000
_cell.length_c   1.000
_cell.angle_alpha   90.00
_cell.angle_beta   90.00
_cell.angle_gamma   90.00
#
_symmetry.space_group_name_H-M   'P 1'
#
loop_
_entity.id
_entity.type
_entity.pdbx_description
1 polymer ?
#
loop_
_entity_poly.entity_id
_entity_poly.type
_entity_poly.pdbx_seq_one_letter_code
_entity_poly.pdbx_strand_id
1 'polypeptide(L)'
;WYEWYPDYAYDFSGISISAGNVIKITVTATSTSAGTAVVENVSTGTTVTHKFSGESDKLCEYNAEWIVEDFEEGSSLVPFANFGTVIFTGAEATKSGSTVDTTGATIIDIEQNSVLTSVTASGSTVTVKYV
;
A
#
# COMPACT_ATOMS: atom_id res chain seq x y z
N TRP A 1 5.98 4.64 -6.18
CA TRP A 1 6.94 5.23 -5.24
C TRP A 1 7.23 4.23 -4.12
N TYR A 2 8.18 4.55 -3.25
CA TYR A 2 8.46 3.91 -1.97
C TYR A 2 8.68 4.99 -0.91
N GLU A 3 8.41 4.68 0.35
CA GLU A 3 8.55 5.63 1.45
C GLU A 3 8.86 4.87 2.75
N TRP A 4 9.71 5.47 3.57
CA TRP A 4 9.87 5.16 4.98
C TRP A 4 9.55 6.43 5.76
N TYR A 5 8.26 6.64 6.02
CA TYR A 5 7.78 7.83 6.71
C TYR A 5 8.48 7.97 8.08
N PRO A 6 8.95 9.18 8.49
CA PRO A 6 8.61 10.51 7.97
C PRO A 6 9.53 11.07 6.88
N ASP A 7 10.42 10.25 6.28
CA ASP A 7 11.15 10.71 5.09
C ASP A 7 10.19 10.86 3.89
N TYR A 8 10.63 11.56 2.86
CA TYR A 8 9.84 11.77 1.66
C TYR A 8 9.54 10.46 0.91
N ALA A 9 8.41 10.43 0.21
CA ALA A 9 8.18 9.44 -0.83
C ALA A 9 9.10 9.69 -2.05
N TYR A 10 9.68 8.61 -2.58
CA TYR A 10 10.53 8.65 -3.77
C TYR A 10 9.97 7.76 -4.88
N ASP A 11 10.03 8.25 -6.11
CA ASP A 11 9.57 7.48 -7.26
C ASP A 11 10.52 6.33 -7.62
N PHE A 12 9.93 5.20 -7.99
CA PHE A 12 10.68 4.14 -8.65
C PHE A 12 10.92 4.51 -10.10
N SER A 13 12.19 4.57 -10.50
CA SER A 13 12.58 4.60 -11.91
C SER A 13 12.72 3.19 -12.48
N GLY A 14 12.63 3.05 -13.80
CA GLY A 14 12.81 1.75 -14.48
C GLY A 14 11.60 0.82 -14.44
N ILE A 15 10.45 1.29 -13.96
CA ILE A 15 9.15 0.61 -14.08
C ILE A 15 8.14 1.54 -14.76
N SER A 16 7.26 0.97 -15.56
CA SER A 16 6.12 1.68 -16.14
C SER A 16 4.83 1.04 -15.64
N ILE A 17 3.85 1.88 -15.32
CA ILE A 17 2.52 1.46 -14.87
C ILE A 17 1.52 1.98 -15.89
N SER A 18 0.56 1.16 -16.28
CA SER A 18 -0.49 1.52 -17.23
C SER A 18 -1.82 0.92 -16.79
N ALA A 19 -2.92 1.55 -17.20
CA ALA A 19 -4.27 1.07 -16.91
C ALA A 19 -4.42 -0.39 -17.36
N GLY A 20 -5.01 -1.22 -16.49
CA GLY A 20 -5.19 -2.65 -16.73
C GLY A 20 -3.97 -3.52 -16.39
N ASN A 21 -2.85 -2.96 -15.94
CA ASN A 21 -1.75 -3.76 -15.41
C ASN A 21 -2.11 -4.37 -14.05
N VAL A 22 -1.61 -5.58 -13.81
CA VAL A 22 -1.63 -6.24 -12.51
C VAL A 22 -0.32 -5.91 -11.81
N ILE A 23 -0.41 -5.20 -10.70
CA ILE A 23 0.74 -4.79 -9.90
C ILE A 23 0.76 -5.59 -8.61
N LYS A 24 1.91 -6.19 -8.31
CA LYS A 24 2.19 -6.82 -7.02
C LYS A 24 3.12 -5.93 -6.23
N ILE A 25 2.72 -5.61 -5.01
CA ILE A 25 3.48 -4.77 -4.08
C ILE A 25 3.83 -5.62 -2.87
N THR A 26 5.06 -5.52 -2.38
CA THR A 26 5.50 -6.24 -1.18
C THR A 26 6.44 -5.37 -0.38
N VAL A 27 6.14 -5.18 0.89
CA VAL A 27 7.07 -4.59 1.86
C VAL A 27 7.54 -5.67 2.83
N THR A 28 8.80 -5.56 3.27
CA THR A 28 9.38 -6.51 4.23
C THR A 28 10.27 -5.75 5.20
N ALA A 29 9.87 -5.70 6.47
CA ALA A 29 10.75 -5.26 7.55
C ALA A 29 11.69 -6.42 7.92
N THR A 30 12.99 -6.18 7.80
CA THR A 30 14.05 -7.12 8.25
C THR A 30 14.53 -6.79 9.66
N SER A 31 14.28 -5.55 10.10
CA SER A 31 14.33 -5.07 11.47
C SER A 31 13.42 -3.84 11.59
N THR A 32 13.28 -3.31 12.81
CA THR A 32 12.53 -2.07 13.02
C THR A 32 13.13 -0.84 12.32
N SER A 33 14.32 -0.94 11.71
CA SER A 33 15.00 0.16 11.02
C SER A 33 15.60 -0.24 9.67
N ALA A 34 15.19 -1.37 9.09
CA ALA A 34 15.68 -1.83 7.79
C ALA A 34 14.67 -2.74 7.11
N GLY A 35 14.60 -2.69 5.79
CA GLY A 35 13.64 -3.48 5.03
C GLY A 35 13.73 -3.28 3.53
N THR A 36 12.70 -3.72 2.82
CA THR A 36 12.57 -3.54 1.37
C THR A 36 11.16 -3.16 0.97
N ALA A 37 11.03 -2.32 -0.05
CA ALA A 37 9.81 -2.12 -0.81
C ALA A 37 10.03 -2.66 -2.24
N VAL A 38 9.14 -3.54 -2.69
CA VAL A 38 9.19 -4.18 -4.00
C VAL A 38 7.90 -3.87 -4.75
N VAL A 39 8.03 -3.40 -5.99
CA VAL A 39 6.91 -3.26 -6.92
C VAL A 39 7.23 -4.08 -8.16
N GLU A 40 6.36 -5.04 -8.45
CA GLU A 40 6.39 -5.87 -9.65
C GLU A 40 5.18 -5.52 -10.51
N ASN A 41 5.41 -5.07 -11.75
CA ASN A 41 4.39 -5.05 -12.77
C ASN A 41 4.33 -6.46 -13.39
N VAL A 42 3.43 -7.29 -12.86
CA VAL A 42 3.24 -8.69 -13.26
C VAL A 42 2.86 -8.77 -14.74
N SER A 43 2.12 -7.79 -15.25
CA SER A 43 1.73 -7.73 -16.66
C SER A 43 2.89 -7.52 -17.62
N THR A 44 3.97 -6.82 -17.20
CA THR A 44 5.15 -6.58 -18.03
C THR A 44 6.37 -7.42 -17.62
N GLY A 45 6.33 -8.06 -16.45
CA GLY A 45 7.45 -8.79 -15.85
C GLY A 45 8.56 -7.87 -15.30
N THR A 46 8.26 -6.58 -15.10
CA THR A 46 9.25 -5.61 -14.61
C THR A 46 9.15 -5.47 -13.10
N THR A 47 10.27 -5.67 -12.40
CA THR A 47 10.35 -5.53 -10.94
C THR A 47 11.38 -4.48 -10.56
N VAL A 48 11.00 -3.63 -9.63
CA VAL A 48 11.88 -2.65 -8.97
C VAL A 48 11.87 -2.91 -7.48
N THR A 49 13.00 -2.61 -6.83
CA THR A 49 13.19 -2.84 -5.39
C THR A 49 13.99 -1.71 -4.81
N HIS A 50 13.50 -1.18 -3.68
CA HIS A 50 14.26 -0.27 -2.83
C HIS A 50 14.60 -0.98 -1.52
N LYS A 51 15.81 -0.73 -1.02
CA LYS A 51 16.29 -1.30 0.24
C LYS A 51 16.58 -0.18 1.23
N PHE A 52 15.92 -0.26 2.38
CA PHE A 52 16.10 0.61 3.53
C PHE A 52 17.13 0.00 4.48
N SER A 53 17.97 0.84 5.07
CA SER A 53 19.07 0.36 5.92
C SER A 53 19.52 1.41 6.93
N GLY A 54 19.09 1.24 8.17
CA GLY A 54 19.51 2.10 9.28
C GLY A 54 18.64 3.35 9.40
N GLU A 55 17.36 3.24 9.06
CA GLU A 55 16.40 4.34 9.17
C GLU A 55 16.29 4.82 10.63
N SER A 56 16.28 6.14 10.83
CA SER A 56 16.25 6.74 12.17
C SER A 56 14.94 6.45 12.89
N ASP A 57 13.85 6.52 12.15
CA ASP A 57 12.49 6.38 12.63
C ASP A 57 12.09 4.92 12.57
N LYS A 58 11.83 4.33 13.74
CA LYS A 58 11.68 2.88 13.86
C LYS A 58 10.24 2.46 13.71
N LEU A 59 10.02 1.41 12.93
CA LEU A 59 8.74 0.73 12.84
C LEU A 59 8.40 0.08 14.19
N CYS A 60 7.14 0.18 14.57
CA CYS A 60 6.57 -0.62 15.65
C CYS A 60 6.17 -2.03 15.17
N GLU A 61 5.95 -2.20 13.86
CA GLU A 61 5.45 -3.45 13.24
C GLU A 61 4.08 -3.91 13.80
N TYR A 62 3.27 -2.96 14.29
CA TYR A 62 1.94 -3.25 14.84
C TYR A 62 0.84 -3.29 13.79
N ASN A 63 1.09 -2.73 12.62
CA ASN A 63 0.12 -2.52 11.57
C ASN A 63 0.60 -3.18 10.28
N ALA A 64 -0.37 -3.73 9.55
CA ALA A 64 -0.23 -4.19 8.18
C ALA A 64 -1.53 -3.84 7.48
N GLU A 65 -1.43 -3.14 6.35
CA GLU A 65 -2.59 -2.51 5.72
C GLU A 65 -2.53 -2.53 4.19
N TRP A 66 -3.72 -2.48 3.58
CA TRP A 66 -3.94 -2.35 2.14
C TRP A 66 -4.84 -1.14 1.93
N ILE A 67 -4.24 -0.05 1.48
CA ILE A 67 -4.88 1.27 1.49
C ILE A 67 -5.02 1.82 0.07
N VAL A 68 -6.15 2.44 -0.20
CA VAL A 68 -6.27 3.51 -1.21
C VAL A 68 -6.33 4.80 -0.42
N GLU A 69 -5.43 5.73 -0.74
CA GLU A 69 -5.22 6.96 0.02
C GLU A 69 -5.57 8.18 -0.82
N ASP A 70 -6.15 9.19 -0.18
CA ASP A 70 -6.11 10.56 -0.69
C ASP A 70 -4.89 11.24 -0.09
N PHE A 71 -3.77 11.22 -0.79
CA PHE A 71 -2.48 11.66 -0.26
C PHE A 71 -2.34 13.19 -0.27
N GLU A 72 -1.41 13.72 0.50
CA GLU A 72 -1.16 15.16 0.57
C GLU A 72 -0.17 15.64 -0.50
N GLU A 73 -0.46 16.79 -1.12
CA GLU A 73 0.49 17.54 -1.93
C GLU A 73 0.43 19.02 -1.53
N GLY A 74 1.55 19.56 -1.08
CA GLY A 74 1.61 20.94 -0.58
C GLY A 74 0.94 21.07 0.79
N SER A 75 -0.23 21.73 0.85
CA SER A 75 -0.92 22.05 2.11
C SER A 75 -2.32 21.45 2.22
N SER A 76 -2.66 20.49 1.35
CA SER A 76 -3.95 19.83 1.33
C SER A 76 -3.83 18.43 0.75
N LEU A 77 -4.86 17.60 0.96
CA LEU A 77 -5.07 16.41 0.15
C LEU A 77 -5.21 16.79 -1.33
N VAL A 78 -4.78 15.92 -2.21
CA VAL A 78 -4.99 16.09 -3.65
C VAL A 78 -6.47 16.01 -4.00
N PRO A 79 -6.90 16.46 -5.20
CA PRO A 79 -8.25 16.17 -5.66
C PRO A 79 -8.48 14.65 -5.77
N PHE A 80 -9.39 14.11 -4.95
CA PHE A 80 -9.63 12.67 -4.90
C PHE A 80 -10.24 12.13 -6.19
N ALA A 81 -9.43 11.41 -6.97
CA ALA A 81 -9.81 10.90 -8.28
C ALA A 81 -10.82 9.75 -8.19
N ASN A 82 -11.78 9.70 -9.14
CA ASN A 82 -12.63 8.53 -9.29
C ASN A 82 -11.86 7.38 -9.97
N PHE A 83 -11.33 6.47 -9.16
CA PHE A 83 -10.60 5.28 -9.59
C PHE A 83 -11.52 4.09 -9.92
N GLY A 84 -12.84 4.24 -9.80
CA GLY A 84 -13.80 3.16 -9.93
C GLY A 84 -13.68 2.14 -8.80
N THR A 85 -12.83 1.12 -8.96
CA THR A 85 -12.61 0.08 -7.95
C THR A 85 -11.18 -0.44 -8.01
N VAL A 86 -10.52 -0.47 -6.85
CA VAL A 86 -9.26 -1.14 -6.62
C VAL A 86 -9.54 -2.42 -5.85
N ILE A 87 -8.95 -3.53 -6.29
CA ILE A 87 -9.05 -4.82 -5.58
C ILE A 87 -7.63 -5.31 -5.29
N PHE A 88 -7.28 -5.36 -4.01
CA PHE A 88 -6.10 -6.07 -3.56
C PHE A 88 -6.46 -7.55 -3.44
N THR A 89 -5.76 -8.40 -4.19
CA THR A 89 -5.89 -9.87 -4.12
C THR A 89 -4.61 -10.47 -3.58
N GLY A 90 -4.70 -11.59 -2.85
CA GLY A 90 -3.53 -12.16 -2.19
C GLY A 90 -3.02 -11.24 -1.07
N ALA A 91 -3.93 -10.51 -0.43
CA ALA A 91 -3.65 -9.68 0.74
C ALA A 91 -3.29 -10.58 1.92
N GLU A 92 -1.99 -10.62 2.23
CA GLU A 92 -1.41 -11.42 3.31
C GLU A 92 -0.35 -10.62 4.07
N ALA A 93 -0.32 -10.79 5.39
CA ALA A 93 0.70 -10.23 6.26
C ALA A 93 1.37 -11.33 7.08
N THR A 94 2.59 -11.09 7.56
CA THR A 94 3.27 -12.02 8.50
C THR A 94 3.18 -11.46 9.91
N LYS A 95 2.51 -12.19 10.80
CA LYS A 95 2.39 -11.85 12.22
C LYS A 95 3.02 -12.95 13.07
N SER A 96 4.08 -12.60 13.78
CA SER A 96 4.82 -13.54 14.64
C SER A 96 5.25 -14.83 13.90
N GLY A 97 5.69 -14.69 12.65
CA GLY A 97 6.14 -15.79 11.80
C GLY A 97 5.03 -16.62 11.13
N SER A 98 3.76 -16.28 11.34
CA SER A 98 2.62 -16.92 10.67
C SER A 98 1.98 -15.97 9.66
N THR A 99 1.59 -16.50 8.50
CA THR A 99 0.78 -15.76 7.53
C THR A 99 -0.63 -15.57 8.08
N VAL A 100 -1.13 -14.34 8.01
CA VAL A 100 -2.50 -13.95 8.33
C VAL A 100 -3.10 -13.23 7.12
N ASP A 101 -4.41 -13.34 6.96
CA ASP A 101 -5.17 -12.65 5.92
C ASP A 101 -5.86 -11.40 6.52
N THR A 102 -6.90 -10.88 5.86
CA THR A 102 -7.60 -9.67 6.30
C THR A 102 -8.66 -9.95 7.39
N THR A 103 -8.76 -11.18 7.88
CA THR A 103 -9.77 -11.55 8.89
C THR A 103 -9.52 -10.79 10.19
N GLY A 104 -10.51 -10.00 10.62
CA GLY A 104 -10.42 -9.15 11.81
C GLY A 104 -9.70 -7.82 11.57
N ALA A 105 -9.38 -7.47 10.33
CA ALA A 105 -8.86 -6.15 9.98
C ALA A 105 -9.91 -5.05 10.26
N THR A 106 -9.43 -3.89 10.71
CA THR A 106 -10.26 -2.69 10.80
C THR A 106 -10.55 -2.18 9.38
N ILE A 107 -11.82 -1.94 9.08
CA ILE A 107 -12.25 -1.34 7.82
C ILE A 107 -12.31 0.17 7.99
N ILE A 108 -11.65 0.90 7.11
CA ILE A 108 -11.62 2.36 7.08
C ILE A 108 -12.07 2.82 5.69
N ASP A 109 -13.05 3.72 5.67
CA ASP A 109 -13.47 4.45 4.49
C ASP A 109 -12.96 5.89 4.55
N ILE A 110 -12.69 6.48 3.38
CA ILE A 110 -12.40 7.91 3.27
C ILE A 110 -13.72 8.67 3.38
N GLU A 111 -13.79 9.55 4.36
CA GLU A 111 -14.84 10.54 4.52
C GLU A 111 -14.22 11.94 4.60
N GLN A 112 -14.72 12.86 3.79
CA GLN A 112 -14.39 14.28 3.86
C GLN A 112 -15.67 15.07 4.15
N ASN A 113 -16.22 15.74 3.15
CA ASN A 113 -17.57 16.34 3.23
C ASN A 113 -18.69 15.30 3.05
N SER A 114 -18.34 14.14 2.50
CA SER A 114 -19.17 12.96 2.33
C SER A 114 -18.27 11.72 2.34
N VAL A 115 -18.88 10.55 2.51
CA VAL A 115 -18.20 9.27 2.29
C VAL A 115 -17.80 9.16 0.81
N LEU A 116 -16.53 8.90 0.55
CA LEU A 116 -15.93 8.84 -0.79
C LEU A 116 -15.52 7.42 -1.21
N THR A 117 -15.43 6.50 -0.24
CA THR A 117 -15.16 5.09 -0.52
C THR A 117 -16.15 4.16 0.14
N SER A 118 -16.23 2.94 -0.39
CA SER A 118 -16.85 1.79 0.24
C SER A 118 -15.87 0.63 0.23
N VAL A 119 -15.31 0.32 1.40
CA VAL A 119 -14.30 -0.72 1.60
C VAL A 119 -14.93 -1.99 2.16
N THR A 120 -14.52 -3.12 1.60
CA THR A 120 -14.82 -4.46 2.15
C THR A 120 -13.57 -5.33 2.15
N ALA A 121 -13.45 -6.21 3.13
CA ALA A 121 -12.36 -7.19 3.19
C ALA A 121 -12.89 -8.57 3.55
N SER A 122 -12.42 -9.60 2.86
CA SER A 122 -12.78 -10.99 3.09
C SER A 122 -11.66 -11.92 2.63
N GLY A 123 -11.18 -12.78 3.54
CA GLY A 123 -10.05 -13.66 3.27
C GLY A 123 -8.81 -12.85 2.86
N SER A 124 -8.25 -13.16 1.69
CA SER A 124 -7.11 -12.44 1.10
C SER A 124 -7.52 -11.38 0.07
N THR A 125 -8.75 -10.87 0.13
CA THR A 125 -9.26 -9.86 -0.79
C THR A 125 -9.70 -8.59 -0.05
N VAL A 126 -9.18 -7.44 -0.47
CA VAL A 126 -9.68 -6.11 -0.08
C VAL A 126 -10.23 -5.41 -1.31
N THR A 127 -11.48 -4.98 -1.28
CA THR A 127 -12.10 -4.19 -2.35
C THR A 127 -12.35 -2.78 -1.86
N VAL A 128 -11.79 -1.80 -2.55
CA VAL A 128 -12.02 -0.37 -2.32
C VAL A 128 -12.75 0.19 -3.52
N LYS A 129 -13.98 0.64 -3.34
CA LYS A 129 -14.80 1.24 -4.40
C LYS A 129 -14.96 2.73 -4.15
N TYR A 130 -14.78 3.55 -5.20
CA TYR A 130 -15.15 4.96 -5.16
C TYR A 130 -16.68 5.12 -5.12
N VAL A 131 -17.19 6.04 -4.30
CA VAL A 131 -18.64 6.30 -4.10
C VAL A 131 -19.11 7.52 -4.86
#